data_AF-A0A2P6W7J8-F1
#
_entry.id   AF-A0A2P6W7J8-F1
#
_cell.length_a   1.000
_cell.length_b   1.000
_cell.length_c   1.000
_cell.angle_alpha   90.00
_cell.angle_beta   90.00
_cell.angle_gamma   90.00
#
_symmetry.space_group_name_H-M   'P 1'
#
loop_
_entity.id
_entity.type
_entity.pdbx_description
1 polymer ?
#
loop_
_entity_poly.entity_id
_entity_poly.type
_entity_poly.pdbx_seq_one_letter_code
_entity_poly.pdbx_strand_id
1 'polypeptide(L)'
;MEQIEKQELRNEVEKVKDFHGRNFAQLTDNFYIMRAAIRYYSVKQGRSMTSARISEDFPLTAPVAGSCLTVLEALEIIQKRNESSSKNRYLPGDVNMEKMEELEKILKENYEIESF
;
A
#
# COMPACT_ATOMS: atom_id res chain seq x y z
N MET A 1 -16.74 -10.69 15.05
CA MET A 1 -15.46 -10.96 14.36
C MET A 1 -15.05 -9.75 13.53
N GLU A 2 -15.88 -9.26 12.61
CA GLU A 2 -15.56 -8.08 11.76
C GLU A 2 -15.15 -6.79 12.53
N GLN A 3 -15.75 -6.51 13.69
CA GLN A 3 -15.35 -5.35 14.52
C GLN A 3 -13.97 -5.51 15.18
N ILE A 4 -13.55 -6.74 15.48
CA ILE A 4 -12.25 -7.03 16.11
C ILE A 4 -11.15 -6.84 15.06
N GLU A 5 -11.33 -7.39 13.86
CA GLU A 5 -10.39 -7.25 12.73
C GLU A 5 -10.19 -5.77 12.33
N LYS A 6 -11.27 -4.97 12.33
CA LYS A 6 -11.17 -3.52 12.09
C LYS A 6 -10.35 -2.78 13.16
N GLN A 7 -10.49 -3.17 14.42
CA GLN A 7 -9.70 -2.58 15.50
C GLN A 7 -8.23 -3.02 15.44
N GLU A 8 -7.96 -4.25 15.00
CA GLU A 8 -6.60 -4.75 14.78
C GLU A 8 -5.90 -3.96 13.68
N LEU A 9 -6.55 -3.71 12.54
CA LEU A 9 -5.97 -2.88 11.47
C LEU A 9 -5.66 -1.45 11.92
N ARG A 10 -6.52 -0.82 12.73
CA ARG A 10 -6.21 0.51 13.29
C ARG A 10 -4.95 0.49 14.13
N ASN A 11 -4.81 -0.52 14.99
CA ASN A 11 -3.62 -0.67 15.83
C ASN A 11 -2.36 -0.93 14.97
N GLU A 12 -2.48 -1.65 13.86
CA GLU A 12 -1.40 -1.84 12.90
C GLU A 12 -1.01 -0.53 12.21
N VAL A 13 -2.00 0.27 11.78
CA VAL A 13 -1.77 1.59 11.18
C VAL A 13 -1.02 2.52 12.13
N GLU A 14 -1.42 2.60 13.40
CA GLU A 14 -0.72 3.41 14.41
C GLU A 14 0.73 2.93 14.60
N LYS A 15 0.95 1.62 14.72
CA LYS A 15 2.30 1.06 14.83
C LYS A 15 3.15 1.39 13.61
N VAL A 16 2.62 1.20 12.41
CA VAL A 16 3.35 1.49 11.16
C VAL A 16 3.65 2.98 11.05
N LYS A 17 2.75 3.85 11.49
CA LYS A 17 3.00 5.30 11.57
C LYS A 17 4.15 5.64 12.52
N ASP A 18 4.22 5.01 13.69
CA ASP A 18 5.32 5.21 14.64
C ASP A 18 6.68 4.73 14.10
N PHE A 19 6.73 3.54 13.48
CA PHE A 19 7.98 2.96 13.00
C PHE A 19 8.42 3.45 11.61
N HIS A 20 7.46 3.83 10.76
CA HIS A 20 7.68 4.18 9.36
C HIS A 20 7.17 5.59 8.99
N GLY A 21 7.04 6.52 9.95
CA GLY A 21 6.37 7.81 9.79
C GLY A 21 6.70 8.59 8.51
N ARG A 22 7.98 8.64 8.08
CA ARG A 22 8.36 9.28 6.81
C ARG A 22 7.75 8.58 5.58
N ASN A 23 7.78 7.25 5.55
CA ASN A 23 7.17 6.49 4.47
C ASN A 23 5.64 6.55 4.53
N PHE A 24 5.08 6.58 5.75
CA PHE A 24 3.65 6.71 5.97
C PHE A 24 3.12 8.03 5.41
N ALA A 25 3.82 9.15 5.67
CA ALA A 25 3.48 10.45 5.07
C ALA A 25 3.53 10.41 3.53
N GLN A 26 4.52 9.73 2.95
CA GLN A 26 4.55 9.54 1.48
C GLN A 26 3.34 8.75 0.99
N LEU A 27 2.89 7.73 1.73
CA LEU A 27 1.69 6.97 1.37
C LEU A 27 0.44 7.84 1.44
N THR A 28 0.24 8.63 2.50
CA THR A 28 -0.96 9.46 2.66
C THR A 28 -1.05 10.52 1.55
N ASP A 29 0.07 11.19 1.25
CA ASP A 29 0.14 12.21 0.19
C ASP A 29 -0.17 11.63 -1.20
N ASN A 30 0.08 10.33 -1.40
CA ASN A 30 -0.01 9.67 -2.70
C ASN A 30 -1.03 8.53 -2.72
N PHE A 31 -1.93 8.47 -1.74
CA PHE A 31 -2.74 7.27 -1.45
C PHE A 31 -3.57 6.84 -2.67
N TYR A 32 -4.29 7.76 -3.29
CA TYR A 32 -5.16 7.44 -4.42
C TYR A 32 -4.39 7.01 -5.67
N ILE A 33 -3.22 7.62 -5.92
CA ILE A 33 -2.35 7.21 -7.03
C ILE A 33 -1.83 5.80 -6.77
N MET A 34 -1.39 5.52 -5.55
CA MET A 34 -0.93 4.18 -5.17
C MET A 34 -2.07 3.15 -5.24
N ARG A 35 -3.27 3.45 -4.72
CA ARG A 35 -4.43 2.55 -4.83
C ARG A 35 -4.77 2.24 -6.28
N ALA A 36 -4.74 3.24 -7.17
CA ALA A 36 -4.93 3.04 -8.60
C ALA A 36 -3.83 2.16 -9.22
N ALA A 37 -2.56 2.39 -8.86
CA ALA A 37 -1.43 1.60 -9.33
C ALA A 37 -1.52 0.13 -8.90
N ILE A 38 -1.78 -0.11 -7.61
CA ILE A 38 -1.96 -1.45 -7.08
C ILE A 38 -3.08 -2.17 -7.84
N ARG A 39 -4.27 -1.54 -7.97
CA ARG A 39 -5.41 -2.12 -8.69
C ARG A 39 -5.11 -2.38 -10.17
N TYR A 40 -4.38 -1.50 -10.83
CA TYR A 40 -4.00 -1.68 -12.23
C TYR A 40 -3.13 -2.93 -12.42
N TYR A 41 -2.10 -3.09 -11.60
CA TYR A 41 -1.21 -4.23 -11.70
C TYR A 41 -1.84 -5.53 -11.20
N SER A 42 -2.55 -5.50 -10.07
CA SER A 42 -3.11 -6.69 -9.43
C SER A 42 -4.37 -7.20 -10.13
N VAL A 43 -5.34 -6.31 -10.35
CA VAL A 43 -6.68 -6.71 -10.83
C VAL A 43 -6.78 -6.64 -12.35
N LYS A 44 -6.25 -5.57 -12.98
CA LYS A 44 -6.45 -5.35 -14.41
C LYS A 44 -5.44 -6.09 -15.29
N GLN A 45 -4.16 -6.02 -14.93
CA GLN A 45 -3.08 -6.62 -15.72
C GLN A 45 -2.73 -8.04 -15.27
N GLY A 46 -2.97 -8.38 -14.00
CA GLY A 46 -2.52 -9.64 -13.41
C GLY A 46 -0.99 -9.78 -13.46
N ARG A 47 -0.26 -8.68 -13.25
CA ARG A 47 1.21 -8.61 -13.37
C ARG A 47 1.86 -8.19 -12.08
N SER A 48 3.05 -8.72 -11.85
CA SER A 48 3.90 -8.28 -10.74
C SER A 48 4.31 -6.82 -10.90
N MET A 49 4.46 -6.14 -9.76
CA MET A 49 4.86 -4.74 -9.69
C MET A 49 6.16 -4.54 -8.92
N THR A 50 6.86 -3.47 -9.27
CA THR A 50 8.03 -2.94 -8.57
C THR A 50 7.88 -1.42 -8.50
N SER A 51 8.62 -0.76 -7.61
CA SER A 51 8.60 0.69 -7.53
C SER A 51 8.97 1.39 -8.85
N ALA A 52 9.96 0.85 -9.57
CA ALA A 52 10.36 1.35 -10.89
C ALA A 52 9.22 1.27 -11.91
N ARG A 53 8.50 0.15 -11.94
CA ARG A 53 7.37 -0.03 -12.87
C ARG A 53 6.21 0.91 -12.54
N ILE A 54 5.92 1.09 -11.24
CA ILE A 54 4.90 2.04 -10.80
C ILE A 54 5.27 3.45 -11.26
N SER A 55 6.54 3.87 -11.12
CA SER A 55 6.98 5.20 -11.56
C SER A 55 7.02 5.41 -13.08
N GLU A 56 7.02 4.34 -13.88
CA GLU A 56 6.92 4.44 -15.35
C GLU A 56 5.48 4.70 -15.80
N ASP A 57 4.50 4.08 -15.12
CA ASP A 57 3.08 4.10 -15.52
C ASP A 57 2.24 5.13 -14.74
N PHE A 58 2.71 5.60 -13.57
CA PHE A 58 1.98 6.49 -12.67
C PHE A 58 2.82 7.71 -12.29
N PRO A 59 2.20 8.86 -11.94
CA PRO A 59 2.89 10.11 -11.63
C PRO A 59 3.56 10.08 -10.23
N LEU A 60 4.46 9.14 -10.02
CA LEU A 60 5.26 8.96 -8.80
C LEU A 60 6.71 8.74 -9.16
N THR A 61 7.63 9.22 -8.33
CA THR A 61 9.04 8.83 -8.49
C THR A 61 9.26 7.42 -7.93
N ALA A 62 10.26 6.69 -8.44
CA ALA A 62 10.56 5.35 -7.94
C ALA A 62 10.86 5.29 -6.42
N PRO A 63 11.55 6.28 -5.81
CA PRO A 63 11.72 6.32 -4.35
C PRO A 63 10.40 6.46 -3.59
N VAL A 64 9.50 7.35 -4.04
CA VAL A 64 8.19 7.56 -3.41
C VAL A 64 7.34 6.31 -3.50
N ALA A 65 7.27 5.69 -4.69
CA ALA A 65 6.58 4.42 -4.88
C ALA A 65 7.18 3.31 -3.98
N GLY A 66 8.51 3.29 -3.82
CA GLY A 66 9.19 2.37 -2.91
C GLY A 66 8.78 2.55 -1.45
N SER A 67 8.76 3.80 -0.94
CA SER A 67 8.30 4.12 0.40
C SER A 67 6.84 3.70 0.62
N CYS A 68 5.97 3.96 -0.35
CA CYS A 68 4.57 3.54 -0.27
C CYS A 68 4.43 2.02 -0.20
N LEU A 69 5.16 1.28 -1.06
CA LEU A 69 5.16 -0.19 -1.06
C LEU A 69 5.66 -0.76 0.27
N THR A 70 6.65 -0.13 0.92
CA THR A 70 7.10 -0.55 2.26
C THR A 70 5.99 -0.46 3.31
N VAL A 71 5.19 0.60 3.29
CA VAL A 71 4.07 0.77 4.24
C VAL A 71 2.97 -0.24 3.95
N LEU A 72 2.61 -0.42 2.68
CA LEU A 72 1.59 -1.39 2.26
C LEU A 72 2.01 -2.85 2.57
N GLU A 73 3.31 -3.15 2.48
CA GLU A 73 3.87 -4.45 2.88
C GLU A 73 3.80 -4.64 4.39
N ALA A 74 4.16 -3.62 5.19
CA ALA A 74 4.07 -3.66 6.65
C ALA A 74 2.63 -3.80 7.16
N LEU A 75 1.65 -3.32 6.39
CA LEU A 75 0.22 -3.51 6.64
C LEU A 75 -0.32 -4.81 6.02
N GLU A 76 0.54 -5.66 5.45
CA GLU A 76 0.15 -6.93 4.81
C GLU A 76 -0.91 -6.77 3.70
N ILE A 77 -0.99 -5.58 3.09
CA ILE A 77 -1.86 -5.32 1.94
C ILE A 77 -1.24 -5.90 0.68
N ILE A 78 0.09 -5.92 0.61
CA ILE A 78 0.86 -6.55 -0.45
C ILE A 78 1.92 -7.46 0.16
N GLN A 79 2.29 -8.52 -0.56
CA GLN A 79 3.40 -9.38 -0.13
C GLN A 79 4.56 -9.33 -1.12
N LYS A 80 5.77 -9.30 -0.56
CA LYS A 80 6.99 -9.39 -1.31
C LYS A 80 7.34 -10.85 -1.60
N ARG A 81 7.81 -11.12 -2.81
CA ARG A 81 8.34 -12.44 -3.15
C ARG A 81 9.67 -12.67 -2.44
N ASN A 82 9.69 -13.57 -1.45
CA ASN A 82 10.86 -13.87 -0.62
C ASN A 82 11.91 -14.80 -1.29
N GLU A 83 11.57 -15.45 -2.40
CA GLU A 83 12.40 -16.51 -3.02
C GLU A 83 13.10 -16.12 -4.32
N SER A 84 13.60 -14.88 -4.46
CA SER A 84 14.31 -14.48 -5.68
C SER A 84 15.49 -13.56 -5.39
N SER A 85 16.62 -13.80 -6.05
CA SER A 85 17.79 -12.92 -6.12
C SER A 85 17.51 -11.57 -6.80
N SER A 86 16.28 -11.32 -7.25
CA SER A 86 15.87 -10.10 -7.96
C SER A 86 15.11 -9.13 -7.06
N LYS A 87 15.24 -7.83 -7.38
CA LYS A 87 14.66 -6.66 -6.68
C LYS A 87 13.25 -6.92 -6.14
N ASN A 88 12.95 -6.33 -4.97
CA ASN A 88 11.64 -6.32 -4.29
C ASN A 88 10.48 -6.29 -5.29
N ARG A 89 9.86 -7.45 -5.51
CA ARG A 89 8.79 -7.68 -6.48
C ARG A 89 7.56 -8.13 -5.71
N TYR A 90 6.44 -7.48 -6.01
CA TYR A 90 5.14 -7.74 -5.39
C TYR A 90 4.24 -8.44 -6.40
N LEU A 91 3.59 -9.52 -5.98
CA LEU A 91 2.79 -10.37 -6.86
C LEU A 91 1.33 -9.92 -6.87
N PRO A 92 0.64 -10.01 -8.02
CA PRO A 92 -0.73 -9.52 -8.17
C PRO A 92 -1.74 -10.34 -7.36
N GLY A 93 -1.48 -11.65 -7.16
CA GLY A 93 -2.37 -12.56 -6.42
C GLY A 93 -2.31 -12.40 -4.90
N ASP A 94 -1.28 -11.72 -4.39
CA ASP A 94 -1.04 -11.56 -2.95
C ASP A 94 -1.41 -10.14 -2.48
N VAL A 95 -2.34 -9.50 -3.19
CA VAL A 95 -2.83 -8.15 -2.89
C VAL A 95 -4.19 -8.24 -2.23
N ASN A 96 -4.28 -7.77 -0.99
CA ASN A 96 -5.53 -7.69 -0.25
C ASN A 96 -6.22 -6.34 -0.52
N MET A 97 -7.08 -6.30 -1.54
CA MET A 97 -7.82 -5.08 -1.91
C MET A 97 -8.89 -4.70 -0.87
N GLU A 98 -9.41 -5.65 -0.11
CA GLU A 98 -10.36 -5.37 0.98
C GLU A 98 -9.67 -4.62 2.12
N LYS A 99 -8.48 -5.07 2.54
CA LYS A 99 -7.65 -4.37 3.55
C LYS A 99 -7.21 -2.98 3.06
N MET A 100 -6.98 -2.81 1.75
CA MET A 100 -6.73 -1.49 1.15
C MET A 100 -7.95 -0.55 1.25
N GLU A 101 -9.18 -1.06 1.10
CA GLU A 101 -10.41 -0.27 1.25
C GLU A 101 -10.69 0.09 2.71
N GLU A 102 -10.43 -0.81 3.65
CA GLU A 102 -10.51 -0.49 5.08
C GLU A 102 -9.43 0.52 5.51
N LEU A 103 -8.21 0.40 4.97
CA LEU A 103 -7.18 1.42 5.18
C LEU A 103 -7.65 2.80 4.72
N GLU A 104 -8.28 2.91 3.54
CA GLU A 104 -8.84 4.18 3.05
C GLU A 104 -9.82 4.81 4.05
N LYS A 105 -10.71 4.00 4.65
CA LYS A 105 -11.67 4.46 5.65
C LYS A 105 -10.96 5.00 6.89
N ILE A 106 -9.96 4.27 7.40
CA ILE A 106 -9.18 4.67 8.57
C ILE A 106 -8.45 6.00 8.30
N LEU A 107 -7.76 6.12 7.16
CA LEU A 107 -7.03 7.34 6.80
C LEU A 107 -7.99 8.55 6.67
N LYS A 108 -9.19 8.35 6.10
CA LYS A 108 -10.20 9.41 6.00
C LYS A 108 -10.70 9.87 7.37
N GLU A 109 -11.03 8.93 8.25
CA GLU A 109 -11.49 9.23 9.61
C GLU A 109 -10.43 9.95 10.44
N ASN A 110 -9.16 9.62 10.20
CA ASN A 110 -8.02 10.26 10.84
C ASN A 110 -7.65 11.62 10.19
N TYR A 111 -8.37 12.05 9.14
CA TYR A 111 -8.06 13.26 8.35
C TYR A 111 -6.67 13.24 7.70
N GLU A 112 -6.15 12.04 7.40
CA GLU A 112 -4.84 11.84 6.77
C GLU A 112 -4.93 11.88 5.25
N ILE A 113 -6.12 11.63 4.69
CA ILE A 113 -6.43 11.79 3.27
C ILE A 113 -7.79 12.48 3.07
N GLU A 114 -7.94 13.22 1.98
CA GLU A 114 -9.20 13.85 1.62
C GLU A 114 -10.27 12.83 1.21
N SER A 115 -11.54 13.17 1.43
CA SER A 115 -12.67 12.45 0.85
C SER A 115 -13.01 13.04 -0.51
N PHE A 116 -12.98 12.19 -1.54
CA PHE A 116 -13.41 12.51 -2.90
C PHE A 116 -14.75 11.83 -3.23
#